data_AF-A0A368BLH7-F1
#
_entry.id   AF-A0A368BLH7-F1
#
_cell.length_a   1.000
_cell.length_b   1.000
_cell.length_c   1.000
_cell.angle_alpha   90.00
_cell.angle_beta   90.00
_cell.angle_gamma   90.00
#
_symmetry.space_group_name_H-M   'P 1'
#
loop_
_entity.id
_entity.type
_entity.pdbx_description
1 polymer ?
#
loop_
_entity_poly.entity_id
_entity_poly.type
_entity_poly.pdbx_seq_one_letter_code
_entity_poly.pdbx_strand_id
1 'polypeptide(L)' 'MSEINQMAIDLISQYGDDAVSIAMLRAAEYAASFNTEEWIIWEAVINEINEISSNPKLQ' A
#
# COMPACT_ATOMS: atom_id res chain seq x y z
N MET A 1 15.47 -1.27 3.67
CA MET A 1 14.06 -0.95 3.34
C MET A 1 13.17 -1.80 4.21
N SER A 2 12.07 -1.25 4.70
CA SER A 2 11.02 -2.01 5.42
C SER A 2 10.21 -2.83 4.42
N GLU A 3 9.60 -3.92 4.86
CA GLU A 3 8.67 -4.73 4.05
C GLU A 3 7.52 -3.88 3.50
N ILE A 4 6.98 -2.94 4.30
CA ILE A 4 5.94 -1.98 3.88
C ILE A 4 6.39 -1.11 2.71
N ASN A 5 7.62 -0.59 2.77
CA ASN A 5 8.18 0.25 1.73
C ASN A 5 8.41 -0.54 0.43
N GLN A 6 8.88 -1.78 0.52
CA GLN A 6 9.05 -2.63 -0.65
C GLN A 6 7.70 -2.94 -1.31
N MET A 7 6.68 -3.30 -0.52
CA MET A 7 5.32 -3.53 -1.02
C MET A 7 4.72 -2.28 -1.68
N ALA A 8 4.93 -1.10 -1.11
CA ALA A 8 4.49 0.17 -1.69
C ALA A 8 5.18 0.44 -3.05
N ILE A 9 6.50 0.29 -3.13
CA ILE A 9 7.28 0.45 -4.37
C ILE A 9 6.82 -0.55 -5.44
N ASP A 10 6.62 -1.82 -5.06
CA ASP A 10 6.17 -2.86 -6.00
C ASP A 10 4.77 -2.57 -6.54
N LEU A 11 3.85 -2.06 -5.70
CA LEU A 11 2.53 -1.65 -6.15
C LEU A 11 2.57 -0.43 -7.09
N ILE A 12 3.35 0.59 -6.76
CA ILE A 12 3.53 1.77 -7.61
C ILE A 12 4.12 1.36 -8.97
N SER A 13 5.12 0.47 -8.97
CA SER A 13 5.76 -0.03 -10.19
C SER A 13 4.78 -0.82 -11.08
N GLN A 14 3.88 -1.61 -10.49
CA GLN A 14 2.94 -2.46 -11.23
C GLN A 14 1.67 -1.73 -11.68
N TYR A 15 1.16 -0.80 -10.86
CA TYR A 15 -0.17 -0.23 -11.02
C TYR A 15 -0.17 1.30 -11.16
N GLY A 16 0.98 1.97 -11.00
CA GLY A 16 1.07 3.43 -11.14
C GLY A 16 0.10 4.16 -10.22
N ASP A 17 -0.71 5.04 -10.81
CA ASP A 17 -1.74 5.82 -10.10
C ASP A 17 -2.80 4.94 -9.39
N ASP A 18 -3.00 3.69 -9.84
CA ASP A 18 -3.96 2.76 -9.23
C ASP A 18 -3.41 2.03 -7.99
N ALA A 19 -2.14 2.20 -7.64
CA ALA A 19 -1.50 1.48 -6.54
C ALA A 19 -2.25 1.61 -5.21
N VAL A 20 -2.74 2.81 -4.87
CA VAL A 20 -3.56 3.05 -3.67
C VAL A 20 -4.89 2.29 -3.74
N SER A 21 -5.56 2.32 -4.89
CA SER A 21 -6.84 1.61 -5.10
C SER A 21 -6.68 0.10 -4.90
N ILE A 22 -5.58 -0.47 -5.41
CA ILE A 22 -5.27 -1.90 -5.22
C ILE A 22 -4.97 -2.22 -3.76
N ALA A 23 -4.19 -1.39 -3.06
CA ALA A 23 -3.90 -1.58 -1.64
C ALA A 23 -5.17 -1.48 -0.77
N MET A 24 -6.07 -0.54 -1.07
CA MET A 24 -7.37 -0.41 -0.41
C MET A 24 -8.27 -1.63 -0.62
N LEU A 25 -8.32 -2.17 -1.83
CA LEU A 25 -9.07 -3.40 -2.12
C LEU A 25 -8.59 -4.58 -1.27
N ARG A 26 -7.26 -4.75 -1.15
CA ARG A 26 -6.66 -5.79 -0.30
C ARG A 26 -6.97 -5.55 1.19
N ALA A 27 -6.79 -4.33 1.68
CA ALA A 27 -7.13 -3.98 3.06
C ALA A 27 -8.61 -4.33 3.39
N ALA A 28 -9.53 -4.00 2.48
CA ALA A 28 -10.94 -4.31 2.64
C ALA A 28 -11.23 -5.82 2.65
N GLU A 29 -10.55 -6.61 1.81
CA GLU A 29 -10.68 -8.08 1.78
C GLU A 29 -10.25 -8.72 3.10
N TYR A 30 -9.11 -8.29 3.65
CA TYR A 30 -8.61 -8.81 4.93
C TYR A 30 -9.47 -8.35 6.12
N ALA A 31 -9.94 -7.10 6.11
CA ALA A 31 -10.88 -6.61 7.10
C ALA A 31 -12.20 -7.42 7.09
N ALA A 32 -12.77 -7.66 5.90
CA ALA A 32 -13.99 -8.45 5.75
C ALA A 32 -13.82 -9.92 6.20
N SER A 33 -12.60 -10.45 6.09
CA SER A 33 -12.24 -11.81 6.50
C SER A 33 -11.81 -11.92 7.97
N PHE A 34 -11.93 -10.84 8.76
CA PHE A 34 -11.44 -10.73 10.13
C PHE A 34 -9.93 -10.99 10.31
N ASN A 35 -9.16 -10.91 9.23
CA ASN A 35 -7.70 -11.02 9.27
C ASN A 35 -7.09 -9.65 9.60
N THR A 36 -7.07 -9.34 10.90
CA THR A 36 -6.69 -8.01 11.39
C THR A 36 -5.19 -7.73 11.20
N GLU A 37 -4.35 -8.77 11.27
CA GLU A 37 -2.91 -8.64 11.08
C GLU A 37 -2.57 -8.17 9.66
N GLU A 38 -3.13 -8.84 8.65
CA GLU A 38 -2.93 -8.45 7.25
C GLU A 38 -3.59 -7.10 6.94
N TRP A 39 -4.76 -6.82 7.52
CA TRP A 39 -5.41 -5.52 7.35
C TRP A 39 -4.51 -4.36 7.80
N ILE A 40 -3.90 -4.46 8.98
CA ILE A 40 -2.99 -3.43 9.51
C ILE A 40 -1.76 -3.24 8.60
N ILE A 41 -1.24 -4.32 8.03
CA ILE A 41 -0.13 -4.26 7.06
C ILE A 41 -0.55 -3.46 5.83
N TRP A 42 -1.73 -3.75 5.26
CA TRP A 42 -2.21 -3.04 4.08
C TRP A 42 -2.56 -1.57 4.35
N GLU A 43 -3.06 -1.23 5.54
CA GLU A 43 -3.22 0.17 5.99
C GLU A 43 -1.88 0.92 6.01
N ALA A 44 -0.82 0.28 6.53
CA ALA A 44 0.51 0.86 6.52
C ALA A 44 1.07 1.03 5.09
N VAL A 45 0.82 0.07 4.20
CA VAL A 45 1.21 0.18 2.78
C VAL A 45 0.49 1.33 2.08
N ILE A 46 -0.81 1.54 2.34
CA ILE A 46 -1.57 2.67 1.79
C ILE A 46 -0.93 4.01 2.20
N ASN A 47 -0.57 4.16 3.48
CA ASN A 47 0.08 5.37 3.97
C ASN A 47 1.44 5.58 3.29
N GLU A 48 2.25 4.54 3.20
CA GLU A 48 3.57 4.59 2.56
C GLU A 48 3.48 4.96 1.06
N ILE A 49 2.53 4.40 0.31
CA ILE A 49 2.30 4.78 -1.10
C ILE A 49 1.96 6.26 -1.19
N ASN A 50 1.09 6.76 -0.32
CA ASN A 50 0.73 8.19 -0.31
C ASN A 50 1.92 9.08 0.05
N GLU A 51 2.78 8.67 0.99
CA GLU A 51 3.99 9.41 1.34
C GLU A 51 5.00 9.47 0.19
N ILE A 52 5.22 8.35 -0.50
CA ILE A 52 6.10 8.27 -1.68
C ILE A 52 5.55 9.16 -2.80
N SER A 53 4.26 9.02 -3.13
CA SER A 53 3.62 9.78 -4.22
C SER A 53 3.46 11.27 -3.92
N SER A 54 3.35 11.66 -2.64
CA SER A 54 3.24 13.06 -2.23
C SER A 54 4.60 13.77 -2.14
N ASN A 55 5.71 13.03 -2.22
CA ASN A 55 7.05 13.60 -2.13
C ASN A 55 7.82 13.44 -3.45
N PRO A 56 7.66 14.36 -4.41
CA PRO A 56 8.23 14.26 -5.77
C PRO A 56 9.77 14.36 -5.85
N LYS A 57 10.49 14.30 -4.72
CA LYS A 57 11.97 14.31 -4.70
C LYS A 57 12.62 12.95 -5.02
N LEU A 58 11.83 11.91 -5.26
CA LEU A 58 12.31 10.55 -5.56
C LEU A 58 11.80 9.98 -6.91
N GLN A 59 11.14 10.79 -7.74
CA GLN A 59 10.78 10.41 -9.13
C GLN A 59 11.87 10.81 -10.13
#